data_AF-A0A8J7B1E5-F1
#
_entry.id   AF-A0A8J7B1E5-F1
#
_cell.length_a   1.000
_cell.length_b   1.000
_cell.length_c   1.000
_cell.angle_alpha   90.00
_cell.angle_beta   90.00
_cell.angle_gamma   90.00
#
_symmetry.space_group_name_H-M   'P 1'
#
loop_
_entity.id
_entity.type
_entity.pdbx_description
1 polymer ?
#
loop_
_entity_poly.entity_id
_entity_poly.type
_entity_poly.pdbx_seq_one_letter_code
_entity_poly.pdbx_strand_id
1 'polypeptide(L)'
;MLRIESQTISHHGWKIEVVREAEEFFFQCYHPDLPDFCNDGSAHSTAETAFAAARHFIDREVAIQALLEVVETWMRTGKISEDEYWNLTDFA
;
A
#
# COMPACT_ATOMS: atom_id res chain seq x y z
N MET A 1 -9.01 -23.95 -19.37
CA MET A 1 -8.26 -22.69 -19.56
C MET A 1 -8.93 -21.66 -18.66
N LEU A 2 -8.37 -21.39 -17.48
CA LEU A 2 -8.88 -20.35 -16.57
C LEU A 2 -8.66 -18.99 -17.24
N ARG A 3 -9.75 -18.26 -17.48
CA ARG A 3 -9.70 -16.92 -18.07
C ARG A 3 -9.42 -15.97 -16.90
N ILE A 4 -8.17 -15.54 -16.75
CA ILE A 4 -7.81 -14.50 -15.80
C ILE A 4 -8.34 -13.19 -16.39
N GLU A 5 -9.43 -12.68 -15.83
CA GLU A 5 -9.87 -11.31 -16.08
C GLU A 5 -9.10 -10.43 -15.10
N SER A 6 -8.04 -9.77 -15.58
CA SER A 6 -7.34 -8.76 -14.80
C SER A 6 -7.83 -7.37 -15.20
N GLN A 7 -8.17 -6.57 -14.20
CA GLN A 7 -8.45 -5.14 -14.36
C GLN A 7 -7.34 -4.37 -13.68
N THR A 8 -6.85 -3.32 -14.33
CA THR A 8 -5.76 -2.50 -13.82
C THR A 8 -6.21 -1.05 -13.69
N ILE A 9 -5.92 -0.44 -12.56
CA ILE A 9 -6.07 1.01 -12.35
C ILE A 9 -4.78 1.59 -11.77
N SER A 10 -4.61 2.90 -11.91
CA SER A 10 -3.56 3.65 -11.20
C SER A 10 -4.16 4.43 -10.04
N HIS A 11 -3.47 4.46 -8.90
CA HIS A 11 -3.88 5.19 -7.68
C HIS A 11 -2.64 5.71 -6.94
N HIS A 12 -2.51 7.01 -6.72
CA HIS A 12 -1.32 7.64 -6.12
C HIS A 12 0.03 7.21 -6.75
N GLY A 13 0.06 6.94 -8.06
CA GLY A 13 1.26 6.47 -8.75
C GLY A 13 1.50 4.95 -8.66
N TRP A 14 0.75 4.25 -7.81
CA TRP A 14 0.74 2.79 -7.75
C TRP A 14 -0.11 2.22 -8.87
N LYS A 15 0.29 1.05 -9.39
CA LYS A 15 -0.54 0.21 -10.25
C LYS A 15 -1.27 -0.81 -9.37
N ILE A 16 -2.58 -0.92 -9.49
CA ILE A 16 -3.39 -1.96 -8.83
C ILE A 16 -3.86 -2.93 -9.90
N GLU A 17 -3.67 -4.22 -9.67
CA GLU A 17 -4.21 -5.32 -10.47
C GLU A 17 -5.13 -6.16 -9.60
N VAL A 18 -6.36 -6.42 -10.06
CA VAL A 18 -7.25 -7.38 -9.41
C VAL A 18 -7.28 -8.66 -10.23
N VAL A 19 -6.95 -9.77 -9.59
CA VAL A 19 -6.91 -11.11 -10.17
C VAL A 19 -8.08 -11.91 -9.61
N ARG A 20 -8.79 -12.62 -10.48
CA ARG A 20 -9.81 -13.58 -10.08
C ARG A 20 -9.25 -14.99 -10.07
N GLU A 21 -9.30 -15.65 -8.92
CA GLU A 21 -8.98 -17.07 -8.76
C GLU A 21 -10.24 -17.81 -8.27
N ALA A 22 -10.72 -18.78 -9.06
CA ALA A 22 -12.01 -19.42 -8.84
C ALA A 22 -13.18 -18.40 -8.70
N GLU A 23 -13.78 -18.31 -7.52
CA GLU A 23 -14.88 -17.38 -7.21
C GLU A 23 -14.44 -16.21 -6.32
N GLU A 24 -13.14 -16.08 -6.08
CA GLU A 24 -12.56 -15.06 -5.21
C GLU A 24 -11.72 -14.06 -6.01
N PHE A 25 -11.63 -12.85 -5.47
CA PHE A 25 -10.86 -11.75 -6.04
C PHE A 25 -9.75 -11.34 -5.08
N PHE A 26 -8.55 -11.18 -5.62
CA PHE A 26 -7.36 -10.74 -4.88
C PHE A 26 -6.81 -9.51 -5.58
N PHE A 27 -6.21 -8.58 -4.82
CA PHE A 27 -5.46 -7.48 -5.43
C PHE A 27 -3.96 -7.70 -5.30
N GLN A 28 -3.22 -7.15 -6.25
CA GLN A 28 -1.79 -6.94 -6.21
C GLN A 28 -1.53 -5.47 -6.55
N CYS A 29 -0.77 -4.77 -5.72
CA CYS A 29 -0.37 -3.39 -5.97
C CYS A 29 1.14 -3.30 -6.20
N TYR A 30 1.56 -2.38 -7.08
CA TYR A 30 2.95 -2.21 -7.48
C TYR A 30 3.30 -0.73 -7.41
N HIS A 31 4.32 -0.40 -6.62
CA HIS A 31 4.93 0.92 -6.64
C HIS A 31 6.10 0.92 -7.64
N PRO A 32 6.31 1.97 -8.45
CA PRO A 32 7.42 2.02 -9.41
C PRO A 32 8.80 1.88 -8.75
N ASP A 33 8.93 2.31 -7.50
CA ASP A 33 10.21 2.30 -6.77
C ASP A 33 10.37 1.08 -5.83
N LEU A 34 9.36 0.21 -5.71
CA LEU A 34 9.44 -0.99 -4.87
C LEU A 34 9.61 -2.25 -5.74
N PRO A 35 10.51 -3.18 -5.36
CA PRO A 35 10.77 -4.38 -6.15
C PRO A 35 9.66 -5.42 -6.06
N ASP A 36 8.89 -5.41 -4.97
CA ASP A 36 7.85 -6.39 -4.67
C ASP A 36 6.45 -5.78 -4.80
N PHE A 37 5.47 -6.64 -5.04
CA PHE A 37 4.07 -6.26 -5.01
C PHE A 37 3.51 -6.34 -3.59
N CYS A 38 2.54 -5.49 -3.29
CA CYS A 38 1.75 -5.54 -2.06
C CYS A 38 0.41 -6.24 -2.28
N ASN A 39 -0.06 -6.92 -1.25
CA ASN A 39 -1.43 -7.36 -1.08
C ASN A 39 -1.78 -7.41 0.41
N ASP A 40 -3.05 -7.56 0.74
CA ASP A 40 -3.52 -7.74 2.13
C ASP A 40 -3.70 -9.23 2.50
N GLY A 41 -3.29 -10.16 1.63
CA GLY A 41 -3.47 -11.60 1.79
C GLY A 41 -4.93 -12.07 1.85
N SER A 42 -5.91 -11.20 1.57
CA SER A 42 -7.32 -11.48 1.77
C SER A 42 -8.03 -11.79 0.45
N ALA A 43 -8.95 -12.74 0.51
CA ALA A 43 -9.90 -12.98 -0.56
C ALA A 43 -11.08 -12.02 -0.45
N HIS A 44 -11.53 -11.48 -1.57
CA HIS A 44 -12.69 -10.60 -1.65
C HIS A 44 -13.78 -11.22 -2.53
N SER A 45 -15.04 -10.96 -2.18
CA SER A 45 -16.20 -11.54 -2.87
C SER A 45 -16.48 -10.89 -4.24
N THR A 46 -15.94 -9.71 -4.49
CA THR A 46 -16.12 -8.96 -5.75
C THR A 46 -14.84 -8.22 -6.13
N ALA A 47 -14.69 -7.89 -7.41
CA ALA A 47 -13.59 -7.06 -7.89
C ALA A 47 -13.64 -5.66 -7.27
N GLU A 48 -14.83 -5.10 -7.08
CA GLU A 48 -15.02 -3.78 -6.47
C GLU A 48 -14.52 -3.75 -5.03
N THR A 49 -14.80 -4.79 -4.24
CA THR A 49 -14.28 -4.92 -2.88
C THR A 49 -12.76 -5.08 -2.85
N ALA A 50 -12.18 -5.82 -3.81
CA ALA A 50 -10.72 -5.94 -3.92
C ALA A 50 -10.07 -4.59 -4.28
N PHE A 51 -10.65 -3.82 -5.21
CA PHE A 51 -10.16 -2.47 -5.53
C PHE A 51 -10.32 -1.48 -4.38
N ALA A 52 -11.41 -1.59 -3.59
CA ALA A 52 -11.57 -0.77 -2.40
C ALA A 52 -10.50 -1.09 -1.35
N ALA A 53 -10.24 -2.38 -1.09
CA ALA A 53 -9.19 -2.82 -0.18
C ALA A 53 -7.80 -2.34 -0.65
N ALA A 54 -7.47 -2.51 -1.93
CA ALA A 54 -6.21 -2.05 -2.51
C ALA A 54 -5.98 -0.55 -2.33
N ARG A 55 -7.02 0.28 -2.56
CA ARG A 55 -6.93 1.73 -2.36
C ARG A 55 -6.72 2.08 -0.90
N HIS A 56 -7.46 1.46 0.02
CA HIS A 56 -7.26 1.68 1.45
C HIS A 56 -5.86 1.30 1.93
N PHE A 57 -5.32 0.20 1.40
CA PHE A 57 -3.95 -0.20 1.67
C PHE A 57 -2.96 0.89 1.20
N ILE A 58 -3.06 1.31 -0.06
CA ILE A 58 -2.17 2.33 -0.64
C ILE A 58 -2.30 3.67 0.09
N ASP A 59 -3.52 4.11 0.42
CA ASP A 59 -3.74 5.38 1.14
C ASP A 59 -3.04 5.37 2.51
N ARG A 60 -3.05 4.22 3.20
CA ARG A 60 -2.32 4.04 4.45
C ARG A 60 -0.82 4.11 4.25
N GLU A 61 -0.27 3.41 3.26
CA GLU A 61 1.18 3.42 2.98
C GLU A 61 1.67 4.83 2.63
N VAL A 62 0.92 5.56 1.78
CA VAL A 62 1.22 6.95 1.42
C VAL A 62 1.18 7.85 2.66
N ALA A 63 0.21 7.67 3.55
CA ALA A 63 0.13 8.45 4.79
C ALA A 63 1.29 8.15 5.75
N ILE A 64 1.70 6.88 5.87
CA ILE A 64 2.87 6.47 6.66
C ILE A 64 4.14 7.11 6.10
N GLN A 65 4.36 7.03 4.79
CA GLN A 65 5.53 7.62 4.15
C GLN A 65 5.59 9.14 4.37
N ALA A 66 4.47 9.85 4.18
CA ALA A 66 4.40 11.29 4.44
C ALA A 66 4.69 11.62 5.91
N LEU A 67 4.22 10.80 6.86
CA LEU A 67 4.54 10.96 8.27
C LEU A 67 6.03 10.76 8.55
N LEU A 68 6.64 9.71 7.99
CA LEU A 68 8.07 9.43 8.14
C LEU A 68 8.93 10.59 7.62
N GLU A 69 8.59 11.17 6.46
CA GLU A 69 9.29 12.32 5.89
C GLU A 69 9.20 13.57 6.79
N VAL A 70 8.04 13.79 7.42
CA VAL A 70 7.84 14.88 8.38
C VAL A 70 8.70 14.65 9.64
N VAL A 71 8.67 13.43 10.19
CA VAL A 71 9.41 13.05 11.41
C VAL A 71 10.92 13.11 11.17
N GLU A 72 11.40 12.63 10.03
CA GLU A 72 12.81 12.75 9.60
C GLU A 72 13.23 14.22 9.48
N THR A 73 12.36 15.07 8.90
CA THR A 73 12.61 16.51 8.82
C THR A 73 12.69 17.15 10.21
N TRP A 74 11.83 16.75 11.14
CA TRP A 74 11.88 17.24 12.52
C TRP A 74 13.16 16.82 13.22
N MET A 75 13.59 15.57 13.07
CA MET A 75 14.85 15.07 13.62
C MET A 75 16.04 15.85 13.05
N ARG A 76 16.13 15.98 11.72
CA ARG A 76 17.21 16.72 11.04
C ARG A 76 17.27 18.20 11.43
N THR A 77 16.13 18.81 11.76
CA THR A 77 16.06 20.23 12.18
C THR A 77 16.19 20.41 13.70
N GLY A 78 16.39 19.33 14.46
CA GLY A 78 16.54 19.36 15.92
C GLY A 78 15.25 19.71 16.66
N LYS A 79 14.07 19.52 16.04
CA LYS A 79 12.76 19.74 16.66
C LYS A 79 12.35 18.62 17.60
N ILE A 80 12.88 17.42 17.37
CA ILE A 80 12.73 16.23 18.20
C ILE A 80 14.12 15.62 18.43
N SER A 81 14.25 14.85 19.50
CA SER A 81 15.41 14.04 19.82
C SER A 81 15.44 12.73 19.03
N GLU A 82 16.57 12.03 19.07
CA GLU A 82 16.73 10.70 18.46
C GLU A 82 15.79 9.66 19.08
N ASP A 83 15.64 9.67 20.41
CA ASP A 83 14.72 8.78 21.11
C ASP A 83 13.26 9.03 20.69
N GLU A 84 12.87 10.30 20.53
CA GLU A 84 11.53 10.66 20.03
C GLU A 84 11.35 10.25 18.57
N TYR A 85 12.38 10.36 17.73
CA TYR A 85 12.35 9.90 16.34
C TYR A 85 12.07 8.39 16.27
N TRP A 86 12.82 7.57 17.02
CA TRP A 86 12.60 6.12 17.02
C TRP A 86 11.21 5.75 17.56
N ASN A 87 10.76 6.37 18.66
CA ASN A 87 9.42 6.15 19.18
C ASN A 87 8.29 6.49 18.17
N LEU A 88 8.51 7.50 17.31
CA LEU A 88 7.56 7.93 16.30
C LEU A 88 7.67 7.17 14.97
N THR A 89 8.63 6.24 14.82
CA THR A 89 8.86 5.49 13.57
C THR A 89 8.87 3.96 13.76
N ASP A 90 8.73 3.47 15.00
CA ASP A 90 8.75 2.04 15.40
C ASP A 90 7.53 1.19 14.95
N PHE A 91 6.77 1.68 13.97
CA PHE A 91 5.71 0.91 13.29
C PHE A 91 6.16 0.32 11.95
N ALA A 92 7.41 0.61 11.54
CA ALA A 92 8.09 0.01 10.40
C ALA A 92 8.81 -1.29 10.81
#